data_AF-A0A3A8HI10-F1
#
_entry.id   AF-A0A3A8HI10-F1
#
_cell.length_a   1.000
_cell.length_b   1.000
_cell.length_c   1.000
_cell.angle_alpha   90.00
_cell.angle_beta   90.00
_cell.angle_gamma   90.00
#
_symmetry.space_group_name_H-M   'P 1'
#
loop_
_entity.id
_entity.type
_entity.pdbx_description
1 polymer ?
#
loop_
_entity_poly.entity_id
_entity_poly.type
_entity_poly.pdbx_seq_one_letter_code
_entity_poly.pdbx_strand_id
1 'polypeptide(L)'
;MRVVSLLAIFPRWLALGLSLFGAQALAGYAPIPDGYVLLSSDTTNRYVVAGGARFFIPPAQWSHYSGASTVVLPQATINSYAEIPQEGTLLRQIGYAAIYVVVGEKFWWIPNPTELDYWDDWRTVNNIPNAGWSDVFYNYSYKVLVQERTGSQIYLYIAGGKYPITNASDLAYYGGASSVKIIPLGTLDNNTAEPWCGALLRERSSSTVYFFGTVSSLPGLYRSPVTATAHGEVPDGALNSIPVFTPGGFLSCIG
;
A
#
# COMPACT_ATOMS: atom_id res chain seq x y z
N MET A 1 -32.84 12.98 -48.61
CA MET A 1 -32.72 12.69 -47.17
C MET A 1 -31.65 11.62 -47.00
N ARG A 2 -30.50 11.96 -46.41
CA ARG A 2 -29.41 11.00 -46.12
C ARG A 2 -29.54 10.59 -44.66
N VAL A 3 -29.78 9.30 -44.42
CA VAL A 3 -29.73 8.68 -43.10
C VAL A 3 -28.26 8.48 -42.74
N VAL A 4 -27.80 9.11 -41.67
CA VAL A 4 -26.45 8.92 -41.13
C VAL A 4 -26.54 7.84 -40.06
N SER A 5 -26.03 6.65 -40.36
CA SER A 5 -25.93 5.54 -39.40
C SER A 5 -24.91 5.86 -38.31
N LEU A 6 -25.40 6.00 -37.07
CA LEU A 6 -24.64 6.31 -35.84
C LEU A 6 -24.19 5.02 -35.11
N LEU A 7 -23.66 4.04 -35.82
CA LEU A 7 -23.30 2.73 -35.25
C LEU A 7 -21.88 2.33 -35.65
N ALA A 8 -20.86 3.01 -35.09
CA ALA A 8 -19.46 2.55 -35.22
C ALA A 8 -18.44 3.11 -34.20
N ILE A 9 -18.84 3.66 -33.04
CA ILE A 9 -17.86 4.31 -32.12
C ILE A 9 -17.80 3.70 -30.71
N PHE A 10 -18.63 2.71 -30.37
CA PHE A 10 -18.68 2.21 -29.00
C PHE A 10 -17.71 1.07 -28.58
N PRO A 11 -17.09 0.23 -29.45
CA PRO A 11 -16.27 -0.87 -28.92
C PRO A 11 -14.81 -0.48 -28.63
N ARG A 12 -14.33 0.69 -29.09
CA ARG A 12 -12.90 1.04 -29.03
C ARG A 12 -12.49 1.78 -27.74
N TRP A 13 -13.44 2.37 -27.02
CA TRP A 13 -13.21 3.04 -25.73
C TRP A 13 -13.24 2.06 -24.55
N LEU A 14 -13.98 0.95 -24.67
CA LEU A 14 -14.03 -0.07 -23.61
C LEU A 14 -12.72 -0.88 -23.51
N ALA A 15 -12.03 -1.10 -24.64
CA ALA A 15 -10.76 -1.83 -24.67
C ALA A 15 -9.55 -1.02 -24.17
N LEU A 16 -9.61 0.32 -24.20
CA LEU A 16 -8.55 1.22 -23.69
C LEU A 16 -8.71 1.55 -22.20
N GLY A 17 -9.91 1.38 -21.62
CA GLY A 17 -10.14 1.53 -20.18
C GLY A 17 -9.67 0.32 -19.35
N LEU A 18 -9.63 -0.87 -19.96
CA LEU A 18 -9.27 -2.12 -19.30
C LEU A 18 -7.76 -2.43 -19.31
N SER A 19 -6.94 -1.63 -20.00
CA SER A 19 -5.48 -1.80 -20.04
C SER A 19 -4.72 -0.94 -19.03
N LEU A 20 -5.41 -0.03 -18.32
CA LEU A 20 -4.77 0.92 -17.40
C LEU A 20 -4.80 0.48 -15.92
N PHE A 21 -5.55 -0.57 -15.62
CA PHE A 21 -5.58 -1.14 -14.30
C PHE A 21 -4.86 -2.48 -14.34
N GLY A 22 -3.78 -2.61 -13.56
CA GLY A 22 -3.14 -3.91 -13.34
C GLY A 22 -4.17 -4.94 -12.86
N ALA A 23 -3.86 -6.22 -13.01
CA ALA A 23 -4.74 -7.37 -12.76
C ALA A 23 -5.41 -7.46 -11.36
N GLN A 24 -5.23 -6.46 -10.50
CA GLN A 24 -5.92 -6.27 -9.21
C GLN A 24 -7.28 -5.54 -9.34
N ALA A 25 -7.59 -4.85 -10.45
CA ALA A 25 -8.80 -4.02 -10.56
C ALA A 25 -10.12 -4.75 -10.89
N LEU A 26 -10.12 -6.08 -10.86
CA LEU A 26 -11.35 -6.88 -10.91
C LEU A 26 -11.66 -7.56 -9.57
N ALA A 27 -10.83 -7.36 -8.55
CA ALA A 27 -11.13 -7.87 -7.23
C ALA A 27 -12.20 -6.99 -6.57
N GLY A 28 -13.36 -7.57 -6.26
CA GLY A 28 -14.42 -6.89 -5.52
C GLY A 28 -14.16 -6.93 -4.03
N TYR A 29 -14.68 -5.98 -3.27
CA TYR A 29 -14.77 -6.17 -1.81
C TYR A 29 -15.76 -7.29 -1.50
N ALA A 30 -15.43 -8.11 -0.51
CA ALA A 30 -16.32 -9.16 -0.05
C ALA A 30 -17.63 -8.54 0.43
N PRO A 31 -18.80 -8.97 -0.09
CA PRO A 31 -20.11 -8.47 0.35
C PRO A 31 -20.54 -9.12 1.67
N ILE A 32 -19.58 -9.48 2.52
CA ILE A 32 -19.74 -10.26 3.74
C ILE A 32 -19.32 -9.35 4.90
N PRO A 33 -20.03 -9.35 6.04
CA PRO A 33 -19.69 -8.48 7.15
C PRO A 33 -18.28 -8.72 7.71
N ASP A 34 -17.68 -7.65 8.21
CA ASP A 34 -16.42 -7.67 8.93
C ASP A 34 -16.46 -8.66 10.11
N GLY A 35 -15.33 -9.34 10.36
CA GLY A 35 -15.19 -10.36 11.41
C GLY A 35 -15.72 -11.75 11.04
N TYR A 36 -16.41 -11.92 9.91
CA TYR A 36 -16.80 -13.24 9.41
C TYR A 36 -15.58 -14.00 8.86
N VAL A 37 -15.62 -15.33 8.98
CA VAL A 37 -14.61 -16.22 8.42
C VAL A 37 -15.12 -16.88 7.14
N LEU A 38 -14.40 -16.66 6.05
CA LEU A 38 -14.57 -17.34 4.78
C LEU A 38 -13.85 -18.69 4.86
N LEU A 39 -14.60 -19.76 4.70
CA LEU A 39 -14.09 -21.12 4.60
C LEU A 39 -14.07 -21.53 3.13
N SER A 40 -12.91 -21.95 2.64
CA SER A 40 -12.82 -22.54 1.30
C SER A 40 -13.57 -23.87 1.25
N SER A 41 -14.38 -24.11 0.21
CA SER A 41 -14.98 -25.43 -0.05
C SER A 41 -13.99 -26.42 -0.66
N ASP A 42 -12.90 -25.92 -1.27
CA ASP A 42 -12.00 -26.69 -2.12
C ASP A 42 -10.64 -26.93 -1.46
N THR A 43 -10.37 -26.24 -0.36
CA THR A 43 -9.13 -26.30 0.42
C THR A 43 -9.44 -26.21 1.91
N THR A 44 -8.41 -26.30 2.77
CA THR A 44 -8.56 -26.05 4.22
C THR A 44 -8.32 -24.58 4.60
N ASN A 45 -8.12 -23.70 3.61
CA ASN A 45 -7.81 -22.30 3.87
C ASN A 45 -8.99 -21.57 4.52
N ARG A 46 -8.65 -20.63 5.39
CA ARG A 46 -9.61 -19.77 6.09
C ARG A 46 -9.16 -18.33 5.96
N TYR A 47 -10.11 -17.42 5.81
CA TYR A 47 -9.84 -15.99 5.70
C TYR A 47 -10.81 -15.23 6.60
N VAL A 48 -10.36 -14.18 7.29
CA VAL A 48 -11.27 -13.25 7.97
C VAL A 48 -11.53 -12.04 7.08
N VAL A 49 -12.77 -11.54 7.08
CA VAL A 49 -13.13 -10.30 6.39
C VAL A 49 -12.85 -9.10 7.30
N ALA A 50 -12.16 -8.08 6.78
CA ALA A 50 -11.95 -6.81 7.46
C ALA A 50 -11.90 -5.66 6.44
N GLY A 51 -12.77 -4.66 6.61
CA GLY A 51 -12.96 -3.60 5.63
C GLY A 51 -13.32 -4.14 4.24
N GLY A 52 -14.06 -5.25 4.19
CA GLY A 52 -14.38 -5.98 2.95
C GLY A 52 -13.20 -6.71 2.28
N ALA A 53 -11.98 -6.63 2.79
CA ALA A 53 -10.85 -7.39 2.27
C ALA A 53 -10.68 -8.74 2.98
N ARG A 54 -10.03 -9.69 2.32
CA ARG A 54 -9.71 -11.01 2.88
C ARG A 54 -8.33 -11.03 3.53
N PHE A 55 -8.24 -11.54 4.74
CA PHE A 55 -6.98 -11.82 5.43
C PHE A 55 -6.84 -13.31 5.63
N PHE A 56 -5.78 -13.92 5.08
CA PHE A 56 -5.50 -15.33 5.29
C PHE A 56 -5.23 -15.59 6.77
N ILE A 57 -5.91 -16.59 7.35
CA ILE A 57 -5.72 -17.01 8.74
C ILE A 57 -4.79 -18.23 8.75
N PRO A 58 -3.54 -18.10 9.24
CA PRO A 58 -2.64 -19.22 9.37
C PRO A 58 -3.25 -20.32 10.25
N PRO A 59 -3.01 -21.62 9.96
CA PRO A 59 -3.61 -22.74 10.72
C PRO A 59 -3.42 -22.66 12.24
N ALA A 60 -2.26 -22.18 12.68
CA ALA A 60 -1.95 -21.99 14.11
C ALA A 60 -2.87 -20.98 14.82
N GLN A 61 -3.57 -20.11 14.08
CA GLN A 61 -4.40 -19.04 14.60
C GLN A 61 -5.91 -19.32 14.48
N TRP A 62 -6.32 -20.46 13.93
CA TRP A 62 -7.74 -20.76 13.72
C TRP A 62 -8.57 -20.72 15.01
N SER A 63 -7.98 -21.09 16.15
CA SER A 63 -8.67 -21.06 17.45
C SER A 63 -9.11 -19.66 17.86
N HIS A 64 -8.38 -18.61 17.46
CA HIS A 64 -8.74 -17.22 17.73
C HIS A 64 -10.04 -16.78 17.05
N TYR A 65 -10.49 -17.53 16.03
CA TYR A 65 -11.69 -17.22 15.25
C TYR A 65 -12.80 -18.28 15.43
N SER A 66 -12.68 -19.15 16.44
CA SER A 66 -13.64 -20.24 16.68
C SER A 66 -15.08 -19.78 16.97
N GLY A 67 -15.24 -18.58 17.52
CA GLY A 67 -16.54 -17.95 17.76
C GLY A 67 -17.07 -17.08 16.62
N ALA A 68 -16.33 -16.95 15.51
CA ALA A 68 -16.76 -16.13 14.38
C ALA A 68 -17.86 -16.82 13.56
N SER A 69 -18.76 -16.02 12.99
CA SER A 69 -19.69 -16.51 11.97
C SER A 69 -18.92 -16.92 10.72
N THR A 70 -19.38 -17.96 10.03
CA THR A 70 -18.66 -18.53 8.88
C THR A 70 -19.49 -18.52 7.61
N VAL A 71 -18.83 -18.40 6.47
CA VAL A 71 -19.44 -18.52 5.13
C VAL A 71 -18.55 -19.45 4.31
N VAL A 72 -19.14 -20.48 3.72
CA VAL A 72 -18.42 -21.43 2.85
C VAL A 72 -18.52 -20.95 1.40
N LEU A 73 -17.38 -20.83 0.72
CA LEU A 73 -17.29 -20.39 -0.67
C LEU A 73 -16.20 -21.17 -1.42
N PRO A 74 -16.28 -21.29 -2.76
CA PRO A 74 -15.17 -21.77 -3.57
C PRO A 74 -13.92 -20.91 -3.38
N GLN A 75 -12.73 -21.53 -3.39
CA GLN A 75 -11.45 -20.81 -3.23
C GLN A 75 -11.30 -19.74 -4.32
N ALA A 76 -11.77 -20.01 -5.54
CA ALA A 76 -11.74 -19.06 -6.64
C ALA A 76 -12.57 -17.80 -6.36
N THR A 77 -13.72 -17.94 -5.66
CA THR A 77 -14.53 -16.79 -5.24
C THR A 77 -13.81 -15.98 -4.17
N ILE A 78 -13.22 -16.64 -3.18
CA ILE A 78 -12.43 -15.95 -2.14
C ILE A 78 -11.26 -15.20 -2.79
N ASN A 79 -10.53 -15.83 -3.71
CA ASN A 79 -9.40 -15.20 -4.42
C ASN A 79 -9.79 -13.95 -5.22
N SER A 80 -11.06 -13.85 -5.65
CA SER A 80 -11.59 -12.66 -6.31
C SER A 80 -11.87 -11.49 -5.37
N TYR A 81 -11.77 -11.68 -4.04
CA TYR A 81 -11.91 -10.59 -3.09
C TYR A 81 -10.62 -9.81 -2.90
N ALA A 82 -10.77 -8.50 -2.68
CA ALA A 82 -9.67 -7.59 -2.42
C ALA A 82 -8.81 -8.05 -1.22
N GLU A 83 -7.50 -7.82 -1.31
CA GLU A 83 -6.54 -8.12 -0.24
C GLU A 83 -6.19 -6.88 0.59
N ILE A 84 -6.47 -5.69 0.05
CA ILE A 84 -6.28 -4.40 0.73
C ILE A 84 -7.65 -3.89 1.19
N PRO A 85 -7.85 -3.61 2.49
CA PRO A 85 -9.13 -3.11 3.01
C PRO A 85 -9.55 -1.76 2.42
N GLN A 86 -10.82 -1.44 2.59
CA GLN A 86 -11.35 -0.12 2.24
C GLN A 86 -10.68 1.01 3.04
N GLU A 87 -10.66 2.20 2.43
CA GLU A 87 -10.19 3.44 3.05
C GLU A 87 -10.87 3.70 4.41
N GLY A 88 -10.05 4.04 5.40
CA GLY A 88 -10.41 4.26 6.79
C GLY A 88 -10.64 2.99 7.62
N THR A 89 -10.41 1.78 7.08
CA THR A 89 -10.58 0.55 7.87
C THR A 89 -9.59 0.52 9.02
N LEU A 90 -10.09 0.30 10.24
CA LEU A 90 -9.26 0.12 11.43
C LEU A 90 -8.87 -1.34 11.61
N LEU A 91 -7.58 -1.60 11.77
CA LEU A 91 -6.99 -2.93 11.89
C LEU A 91 -6.22 -3.04 13.20
N ARG A 92 -6.34 -4.21 13.86
CA ARG A 92 -5.52 -4.59 15.01
C ARG A 92 -5.08 -6.03 14.87
N GLN A 93 -3.78 -6.28 14.97
CA GLN A 93 -3.26 -7.64 15.02
C GLN A 93 -3.65 -8.31 16.34
N ILE A 94 -4.11 -9.55 16.29
CA ILE A 94 -4.43 -10.32 17.49
C ILE A 94 -3.19 -10.46 18.38
N GLY A 95 -3.34 -10.12 19.66
CA GLY A 95 -2.26 -10.14 20.64
C GLY A 95 -1.43 -8.84 20.70
N TYR A 96 -1.74 -7.83 19.89
CA TYR A 96 -1.06 -6.55 19.89
C TYR A 96 -2.05 -5.40 20.20
N ALA A 97 -1.55 -4.37 20.88
CA ALA A 97 -2.34 -3.18 21.22
C ALA A 97 -2.38 -2.15 20.07
N ALA A 98 -1.39 -2.18 19.16
CA ALA A 98 -1.28 -1.21 18.08
C ALA A 98 -2.47 -1.31 17.11
N ILE A 99 -3.11 -0.17 16.86
CA ILE A 99 -4.19 -0.02 15.89
C ILE A 99 -3.65 0.76 14.70
N TYR A 100 -4.08 0.35 13.52
CA TYR A 100 -3.72 0.98 12.26
C TYR A 100 -4.96 1.37 11.49
N VAL A 101 -4.88 2.42 10.69
CA VAL A 101 -5.92 2.79 9.72
C VAL A 101 -5.39 2.61 8.30
N VAL A 102 -6.22 2.06 7.41
CA VAL A 102 -5.89 1.98 5.98
C VAL A 102 -6.21 3.30 5.30
N VAL A 103 -5.20 4.00 4.77
CA VAL A 103 -5.35 5.27 4.05
C VAL A 103 -4.42 5.36 2.84
N GLY A 104 -4.99 5.65 1.67
CA GLY A 104 -4.41 5.14 0.42
C GLY A 104 -4.33 3.62 0.54
N GLU A 105 -3.74 2.86 -0.33
CA GLU A 105 -3.69 1.40 -0.18
C GLU A 105 -2.60 0.94 0.83
N LYS A 106 -2.50 1.62 1.98
CA LYS A 106 -1.48 1.42 3.03
C LYS A 106 -2.05 1.59 4.43
N PHE A 107 -1.54 0.83 5.39
CA PHE A 107 -1.83 1.01 6.80
C PHE A 107 -0.92 2.08 7.47
N TRP A 108 -1.50 2.86 8.37
CA TRP A 108 -0.82 3.91 9.15
C TRP A 108 -1.10 3.71 10.62
N TRP A 109 -0.06 3.81 11.45
CA TRP A 109 -0.19 3.58 12.88
C TRP A 109 -0.92 4.76 13.53
N ILE A 110 -1.86 4.45 14.43
CA ILE A 110 -2.51 5.44 15.27
C ILE A 110 -1.76 5.50 16.61
N PRO A 111 -1.05 6.60 16.92
CA PRO A 111 -0.10 6.59 18.02
C PRO A 111 -0.71 6.56 19.43
N ASN A 112 -1.94 7.04 19.58
CA ASN A 112 -2.58 7.20 20.89
C ASN A 112 -4.12 7.19 20.79
N PRO A 113 -4.84 7.00 21.91
CA PRO A 113 -6.30 6.98 21.93
C PRO A 113 -6.96 8.29 21.47
N THR A 114 -6.39 9.46 21.79
CA THR A 114 -6.96 10.74 21.33
C THR A 114 -6.97 10.85 19.81
N GLU A 115 -5.93 10.34 19.14
CA GLU A 115 -5.93 10.28 17.69
C GLU A 115 -6.87 9.19 17.19
N LEU A 116 -7.00 8.05 17.88
CA LEU A 116 -7.96 7.00 17.54
C LEU A 116 -9.41 7.53 17.49
N ASP A 117 -9.80 8.38 18.44
CA ASP A 117 -11.14 8.96 18.49
C ASP A 117 -11.52 9.73 17.20
N TYR A 118 -10.54 10.29 16.49
CA TYR A 118 -10.79 10.94 15.19
C TYR A 118 -11.14 9.94 14.06
N TRP A 119 -10.64 8.71 14.16
CA TRP A 119 -10.80 7.68 13.15
C TRP A 119 -11.92 6.68 13.47
N ASP A 120 -12.24 6.54 14.76
CA ASP A 120 -13.16 5.54 15.30
C ASP A 120 -14.60 6.04 15.47
N ASP A 121 -14.97 7.15 14.81
CA ASP A 121 -16.28 7.78 15.05
C ASP A 121 -17.47 6.83 14.79
N TRP A 122 -17.32 5.77 13.98
CA TRP A 122 -18.34 4.72 13.73
C TRP A 122 -17.77 3.37 13.26
N ARG A 123 -16.46 3.09 13.43
CA ARG A 123 -15.78 1.99 12.71
C ARG A 123 -15.23 0.93 13.67
N THR A 124 -15.80 -0.28 13.65
CA THR A 124 -15.26 -1.39 14.45
C THR A 124 -13.79 -1.69 14.11
N VAL A 125 -12.92 -1.74 15.13
CA VAL A 125 -11.55 -2.22 14.98
C VAL A 125 -11.55 -3.70 14.61
N ASN A 126 -11.08 -4.00 13.40
CA ASN A 126 -11.02 -5.36 12.89
C ASN A 126 -9.82 -6.11 13.44
N ASN A 127 -10.06 -7.23 14.13
CA ASN A 127 -8.99 -8.10 14.62
C ASN A 127 -8.49 -9.03 13.51
N ILE A 128 -7.28 -8.78 13.02
CA ILE A 128 -6.64 -9.53 11.93
C ILE A 128 -5.58 -10.50 12.46
N PRO A 129 -5.19 -11.52 11.67
CA PRO A 129 -4.14 -12.47 12.05
C PRO A 129 -2.82 -11.76 12.36
N ASN A 130 -2.03 -12.32 13.27
CA ASN A 130 -0.78 -11.72 13.73
C ASN A 130 0.46 -12.09 12.88
N ALA A 131 0.26 -12.68 11.70
CA ALA A 131 1.33 -13.05 10.78
C ALA A 131 0.85 -12.97 9.33
N GLY A 132 1.74 -12.54 8.42
CA GLY A 132 1.50 -12.51 6.96
C GLY A 132 0.43 -11.51 6.47
N TRP A 133 -0.16 -10.72 7.36
CA TRP A 133 -1.22 -9.76 7.02
C TRP A 133 -0.70 -8.51 6.30
N SER A 134 0.57 -8.14 6.55
CA SER A 134 1.15 -6.89 6.05
C SER A 134 1.76 -7.01 4.65
N ASP A 135 2.01 -8.23 4.18
CA ASP A 135 2.80 -8.51 2.97
C ASP A 135 2.20 -7.86 1.73
N VAL A 136 0.87 -7.82 1.66
CA VAL A 136 0.09 -7.23 0.56
C VAL A 136 0.30 -5.70 0.42
N PHE A 137 0.74 -5.03 1.48
CA PHE A 137 1.01 -3.59 1.49
C PHE A 137 2.45 -3.25 1.06
N TYR A 138 3.33 -4.25 0.91
CA TYR A 138 4.71 -4.04 0.46
C TYR A 138 4.78 -4.03 -1.07
N ASN A 139 4.48 -2.88 -1.67
CA ASN A 139 4.61 -2.64 -3.10
C ASN A 139 5.60 -1.49 -3.36
N TYR A 140 6.75 -1.80 -3.96
CA TYR A 140 7.79 -0.80 -4.25
C TYR A 140 7.34 0.32 -5.21
N SER A 141 6.34 0.06 -6.05
CA SER A 141 5.85 1.02 -7.05
C SER A 141 4.63 1.81 -6.56
N TYR A 142 4.06 1.41 -5.42
CA TYR A 142 2.95 2.15 -4.81
C TYR A 142 3.44 3.50 -4.32
N LYS A 143 2.69 4.55 -4.67
CA LYS A 143 2.97 5.92 -4.28
C LYS A 143 1.71 6.62 -3.80
N VAL A 144 1.87 7.41 -2.76
CA VAL A 144 0.77 8.20 -2.19
C VAL A 144 1.29 9.52 -1.67
N LEU A 145 0.56 10.60 -1.96
CA LEU A 145 0.76 11.88 -1.30
C LEU A 145 0.04 11.84 0.03
N VAL A 146 0.75 12.10 1.12
CA VAL A 146 0.20 12.07 2.47
C VAL A 146 0.51 13.34 3.24
N GLN A 147 -0.40 13.68 4.13
CA GLN A 147 -0.27 14.79 5.06
C GLN A 147 -0.88 14.37 6.39
N GLU A 148 -0.21 14.64 7.49
CA GLU A 148 -0.80 14.41 8.80
C GLU A 148 -1.94 15.38 9.06
N ARG A 149 -2.98 14.91 9.74
CA ARG A 149 -4.27 15.62 9.95
C ARG A 149 -4.20 17.09 10.36
N THR A 150 -3.17 17.49 11.09
CA THR A 150 -2.97 18.89 11.53
C THR A 150 -1.63 19.48 11.08
N GLY A 151 -0.84 18.73 10.32
CA GLY A 151 0.41 19.20 9.73
C GLY A 151 0.16 19.98 8.44
N SER A 152 1.16 20.71 7.96
CA SER A 152 1.14 21.38 6.65
C SER A 152 2.07 20.75 5.63
N GLN A 153 3.05 19.96 6.09
CA GLN A 153 4.02 19.31 5.21
C GLN A 153 3.39 18.10 4.52
N ILE A 154 3.40 18.12 3.18
CA ILE A 154 3.01 16.99 2.34
C ILE A 154 4.25 16.14 2.07
N TYR A 155 4.10 14.83 2.12
CA TYR A 155 5.13 13.87 1.76
C TYR A 155 4.65 12.98 0.61
N LEU A 156 5.55 12.65 -0.30
CA LEU A 156 5.42 11.47 -1.15
C LEU A 156 5.90 10.27 -0.34
N TYR A 157 5.05 9.27 -0.16
CA TYR A 157 5.44 7.96 0.34
C TYR A 157 5.60 7.00 -0.84
N ILE A 158 6.77 6.38 -0.99
CA ILE A 158 7.04 5.37 -2.01
C ILE A 158 8.15 4.43 -1.54
N ALA A 159 8.01 3.13 -1.84
CA ALA A 159 9.00 2.11 -1.54
C ALA A 159 9.52 2.15 -0.09
N GLY A 160 8.66 2.41 0.90
CA GLY A 160 9.05 2.46 2.31
C GLY A 160 9.50 3.83 2.83
N GLY A 161 9.95 4.72 1.95
CA GLY A 161 10.47 6.04 2.29
C GLY A 161 9.43 7.14 2.20
N LYS A 162 9.57 8.18 3.04
CA LYS A 162 8.83 9.44 2.94
C LYS A 162 9.75 10.56 2.42
N TYR A 163 9.27 11.32 1.44
CA TYR A 163 10.01 12.42 0.81
C TYR A 163 9.19 13.71 0.84
N PRO A 164 9.71 14.80 1.44
CA PRO A 164 8.93 16.03 1.54
C PRO A 164 8.70 16.66 0.16
N ILE A 165 7.45 17.04 -0.10
CA ILE A 165 7.10 17.87 -1.25
C ILE A 165 7.30 19.33 -0.84
N THR A 166 8.29 20.00 -1.44
CA THR A 166 8.72 21.35 -1.06
C THR A 166 8.27 22.44 -2.02
N ASN A 167 7.71 22.06 -3.19
CA ASN A 167 7.31 23.00 -4.22
C ASN A 167 6.02 22.55 -4.93
N ALA A 168 5.33 23.52 -5.52
CA ALA A 168 4.05 23.28 -6.20
C ALA A 168 4.18 22.43 -7.47
N SER A 169 5.33 22.48 -8.16
CA SER A 169 5.56 21.69 -9.37
C SER A 169 5.68 20.20 -9.11
N ASP A 170 6.24 19.79 -7.98
CA ASP A 170 6.26 18.39 -7.55
C ASP A 170 4.88 17.96 -7.06
N LEU A 171 4.21 18.79 -6.26
CA LEU A 171 2.83 18.50 -5.84
C LEU A 171 1.93 18.24 -7.05
N ALA A 172 1.96 19.11 -8.06
CA ALA A 172 1.19 18.96 -9.29
C ALA A 172 1.57 17.68 -10.06
N TYR A 173 2.86 17.34 -10.15
CA TYR A 173 3.34 16.14 -10.84
C TYR A 173 2.82 14.84 -10.20
N TYR A 174 2.77 14.77 -8.88
CA TYR A 174 2.31 13.59 -8.15
C TYR A 174 0.79 13.52 -7.95
N GLY A 175 0.01 14.39 -8.61
CA GLY A 175 -1.46 14.33 -8.64
C GLY A 175 -2.17 15.53 -8.00
N GLY A 176 -1.43 16.52 -7.50
CA GLY A 176 -1.98 17.76 -6.94
C GLY A 176 -2.56 17.61 -5.53
N ALA A 177 -3.04 18.72 -4.98
CA ALA A 177 -3.56 18.78 -3.61
C ALA A 177 -4.78 17.87 -3.39
N SER A 178 -5.61 17.63 -4.41
CA SER A 178 -6.76 16.73 -4.31
C SER A 178 -6.39 15.25 -4.17
N SER A 179 -5.15 14.88 -4.49
CA SER A 179 -4.64 13.52 -4.35
C SER A 179 -3.98 13.27 -2.98
N VAL A 180 -3.87 14.31 -2.15
CA VAL A 180 -3.28 14.21 -0.81
C VAL A 180 -4.24 13.48 0.12
N LYS A 181 -3.74 12.42 0.75
CA LYS A 181 -4.45 11.66 1.76
C LYS A 181 -4.09 12.15 3.16
N ILE A 182 -5.10 12.33 3.99
CA ILE A 182 -4.90 12.69 5.40
C ILE A 182 -4.60 11.43 6.20
N ILE A 183 -3.54 11.41 6.98
CA ILE A 183 -3.11 10.28 7.81
C ILE A 183 -3.02 10.67 9.29
N PRO A 184 -2.95 9.69 10.22
CA PRO A 184 -2.92 9.98 11.66
C PRO A 184 -1.79 10.91 12.06
N LEU A 185 -2.05 11.83 12.98
CA LEU A 185 -1.04 12.71 13.55
C LEU A 185 0.06 11.92 14.29
N GLY A 186 1.32 12.21 14.01
CA GLY A 186 2.49 11.57 14.63
C GLY A 186 2.87 10.21 14.03
N THR A 187 2.13 9.70 13.03
CA THR A 187 2.52 8.44 12.38
C THR A 187 3.80 8.61 11.55
N LEU A 188 4.04 9.78 10.97
CA LEU A 188 5.19 10.00 10.09
C LEU A 188 6.49 10.03 10.85
N ASP A 189 6.53 10.35 12.14
CA ASP A 189 7.77 10.38 12.94
C ASP A 189 8.49 9.02 12.94
N ASN A 190 7.73 7.92 12.88
CA ASN A 190 8.25 6.56 12.79
C ASN A 190 8.54 6.09 11.36
N ASN A 191 8.30 6.93 10.35
CA ASN A 191 8.63 6.64 8.96
C ASN A 191 9.95 7.31 8.57
N THR A 192 10.82 6.56 7.92
CA THR A 192 12.16 6.99 7.50
C THR A 192 12.14 7.63 6.10
N ALA A 193 13.18 8.40 5.78
CA ALA A 193 13.49 8.83 4.40
C ALA A 193 14.27 7.76 3.62
N GLU A 194 14.66 6.67 4.29
CA GLU A 194 15.32 5.53 3.68
C GLU A 194 14.29 4.62 3.01
N PRO A 195 14.39 4.37 1.69
CA PRO A 195 13.55 3.38 1.05
C PRO A 195 13.92 1.97 1.52
N TRP A 196 12.99 1.03 1.35
CA TRP A 196 13.23 -0.38 1.58
C TRP A 196 14.40 -0.87 0.75
N CYS A 197 15.16 -1.81 1.32
CA CYS A 197 16.16 -2.51 0.55
C CYS A 197 15.54 -3.18 -0.67
N GLY A 198 16.23 -3.11 -1.80
CA GLY A 198 15.76 -3.65 -3.08
C GLY A 198 14.97 -2.65 -3.90
N ALA A 199 14.68 -1.46 -3.36
CA ALA A 199 14.03 -0.41 -4.12
C ALA A 199 14.90 0.02 -5.31
N LEU A 200 14.22 0.38 -6.40
CA LEU A 200 14.79 0.99 -7.59
C LEU A 200 14.11 2.35 -7.75
N LEU A 201 14.78 3.43 -7.40
CA LEU A 201 14.23 4.78 -7.49
C LEU A 201 15.12 5.67 -8.33
N ARG A 202 14.54 6.70 -8.93
CA ARG A 202 15.26 7.78 -9.60
C ARG A 202 14.72 9.13 -9.17
N GLU A 203 15.56 10.14 -9.25
CA GLU A 203 15.13 11.53 -9.15
C GLU A 203 14.28 11.88 -10.37
N ARG A 204 13.24 12.69 -10.19
CA ARG A 204 12.27 13.04 -11.24
C ARG A 204 12.93 13.54 -12.52
N SER A 205 13.89 14.46 -12.42
CA SER A 205 14.61 15.04 -13.58
C SER A 205 15.78 14.17 -14.07
N SER A 206 16.12 13.09 -13.38
CA SER A 206 17.24 12.21 -13.73
C SER A 206 16.77 10.92 -14.38
N SER A 207 17.53 10.44 -15.36
CA SER A 207 17.40 9.10 -15.93
C SER A 207 18.16 8.04 -15.14
N THR A 208 19.01 8.42 -14.18
CA THR A 208 19.81 7.48 -13.40
C THR A 208 18.93 6.76 -12.38
N VAL A 209 18.80 5.45 -12.54
CA VAL A 209 18.13 4.59 -11.57
C VAL A 209 19.13 4.11 -10.54
N TYR A 210 18.75 4.21 -9.27
CA TYR A 210 19.53 3.71 -8.15
C TYR A 210 18.87 2.48 -7.54
N PHE A 211 19.67 1.44 -7.31
CA PHE A 211 19.32 0.34 -6.43
C PHE A 211 19.72 0.69 -5.00
N PHE A 212 18.82 0.43 -4.04
CA PHE A 212 19.06 0.70 -2.62
C PHE A 212 19.34 -0.59 -1.87
N GLY A 213 20.45 -0.62 -1.13
CA GLY A 213 20.77 -1.77 -0.29
C GLY A 213 21.99 -1.56 0.59
N THR A 214 22.46 -2.65 1.20
CA THR A 214 23.57 -2.64 2.15
C THR A 214 24.86 -3.14 1.50
N VAL A 215 25.98 -2.70 2.07
CA VAL A 215 27.33 -3.15 1.70
C VAL A 215 27.90 -3.86 2.92
N SER A 216 28.35 -5.10 2.77
CA SER A 216 28.74 -5.96 3.90
C SER A 216 29.81 -5.37 4.82
N SER A 217 30.65 -4.47 4.30
CA SER A 217 31.73 -3.81 5.02
C SER A 217 31.40 -2.41 5.52
N LEU A 218 30.20 -1.88 5.25
CA LEU A 218 29.83 -0.51 5.60
C LEU A 218 28.48 -0.46 6.32
N PRO A 219 28.32 0.43 7.32
CA PRO A 219 27.05 0.61 8.00
C PRO A 219 26.06 1.38 7.12
N GLY A 220 24.78 1.05 7.27
CA GLY A 220 23.67 1.80 6.70
C GLY A 220 23.29 1.44 5.27
N LEU A 221 22.34 2.20 4.74
CA LEU A 221 21.82 2.07 3.38
C LEU A 221 22.67 2.89 2.40
N TYR A 222 22.94 2.30 1.23
CA TYR A 222 23.59 2.96 0.10
C TYR A 222 22.69 2.93 -1.11
N ARG A 223 22.90 3.90 -2.01
CA ARG A 223 22.33 3.91 -3.35
C ARG A 223 23.41 3.61 -4.37
N SER A 224 23.12 2.79 -5.36
CA SER A 224 24.10 2.39 -6.37
C SER A 224 23.49 2.51 -7.77
N PRO A 225 24.13 3.20 -8.73
CA PRO A 225 23.57 3.35 -10.07
C PRO A 225 23.49 1.99 -10.77
N VAL A 226 22.35 1.72 -11.40
CA VAL A 226 22.07 0.47 -12.12
C VAL A 226 21.33 0.72 -13.44
N THR A 227 21.41 -0.23 -14.36
CA THR A 227 20.57 -0.26 -15.57
C THR A 227 19.36 -1.16 -15.30
N ALA A 228 18.26 -0.56 -14.84
CA ALA A 228 17.01 -1.24 -14.56
C ALA A 228 15.84 -0.25 -14.69
N THR A 229 14.61 -0.78 -14.75
CA THR A 229 13.40 0.06 -14.66
C THR A 229 13.19 0.47 -13.21
N ALA A 230 13.01 1.77 -12.96
CA ALA A 230 12.67 2.25 -11.63
C ALA A 230 11.27 1.77 -11.21
N HIS A 231 11.12 1.42 -9.93
CA HIS A 231 9.81 1.25 -9.29
C HIS A 231 9.04 2.58 -9.22
N GLY A 232 9.76 3.71 -9.13
CA GLY A 232 9.16 5.03 -9.31
C GLY A 232 10.15 6.18 -9.18
N GLU A 233 9.60 7.38 -9.26
CA GLU A 233 10.33 8.64 -9.14
C GLU A 233 10.10 9.32 -7.80
N VAL A 234 11.12 10.05 -7.35
CA VAL A 234 11.06 10.92 -6.16
C VAL A 234 11.41 12.37 -6.53
N PRO A 235 11.01 13.38 -5.71
CA PRO A 235 11.35 14.78 -5.94
C PRO A 235 12.86 15.00 -5.99
N ASP A 236 13.33 15.89 -6.86
CA ASP A 236 14.76 16.10 -7.07
C ASP A 236 15.49 16.45 -5.77
N GLY A 237 16.55 15.69 -5.48
CA GLY A 237 17.39 15.84 -4.30
C GLY A 237 16.92 15.04 -3.09
N ALA A 238 15.80 14.33 -3.20
CA ALA A 238 15.27 13.47 -2.14
C ALA A 238 16.22 12.34 -1.76
N LEU A 239 17.08 11.89 -2.67
CA LEU A 239 18.03 10.79 -2.44
C LEU A 239 19.41 11.28 -1.97
N ASN A 240 19.61 12.59 -1.78
CA ASN A 240 20.94 13.16 -1.50
C ASN A 240 21.52 12.77 -0.14
N SER A 241 20.68 12.47 0.85
CA SER A 241 21.12 12.00 2.16
C SER A 241 21.64 10.56 2.13
N ILE A 242 21.35 9.80 1.07
CA ILE A 242 21.76 8.40 0.94
C ILE A 242 23.09 8.34 0.17
N PRO A 243 24.17 7.81 0.78
CA PRO A 243 25.48 7.77 0.15
C PRO A 243 25.49 6.91 -1.11
N VAL A 244 26.22 7.37 -2.12
CA VAL A 244 26.40 6.62 -3.38
C VAL A 244 27.51 5.58 -3.20
N PHE A 245 27.25 4.32 -3.54
CA PHE A 245 28.27 3.29 -3.63
C PHE A 245 28.86 3.24 -5.05
N THR A 246 30.18 3.33 -5.15
CA THR A 246 30.96 3.20 -6.39
C THR A 246 31.85 1.96 -6.30
N PRO A 247 31.97 1.14 -7.37
CA PRO A 247 31.82 1.48 -8.79
C PRO A 247 30.39 1.41 -9.36
N GLY A 248 29.39 0.99 -8.57
CA GLY A 248 28.00 0.81 -9.01
C GLY A 248 27.55 -0.66 -8.96
N GLY A 249 26.32 -0.96 -9.41
CA GLY A 249 25.76 -2.31 -9.44
C GLY A 249 24.79 -2.64 -8.31
N PHE A 250 24.25 -3.87 -8.31
CA PHE A 250 23.29 -4.30 -7.29
C PHE A 250 23.97 -4.51 -5.94
N LEU A 251 23.32 -4.00 -4.89
CA LEU A 251 23.77 -4.13 -3.50
C LEU A 251 23.08 -5.32 -2.83
N SER A 252 23.49 -5.65 -1.60
CA SER A 252 22.86 -6.72 -0.85
C SER A 252 21.58 -6.23 -0.15
N CYS A 253 20.61 -7.14 -0.01
CA CYS A 253 19.48 -6.98 0.89
C CYS A 253 19.48 -8.12 1.87
N ILE A 254 20.38 -8.01 2.85
CA ILE A 254 20.40 -8.94 3.98
C ILE A 254 19.18 -8.61 4.83
N GLY A 255 18.27 -9.58 4.97
CA GLY A 255 17.21 -9.59 5.98
C GLY A 255 17.72 -10.02 7.34
#